data_AF-A0A3B9EDC8-F1
#
_entry.id   AF-A0A3B9EDC8-F1
#
_cell.length_a   1.000
_cell.length_b   1.000
_cell.length_c   1.000
_cell.angle_alpha   90.00
_cell.angle_beta   90.00
_cell.angle_gamma   90.00
#
_symmetry.space_group_name_H-M   'P 1'
#
loop_
_entity.id
_entity.type
_entity.pdbx_description
1 polymer ?
#
loop_
_entity_poly.entity_id
_entity_poly.type
_entity_poly.pdbx_seq_one_letter_code
_entity_poly.pdbx_strand_id
1 'polypeptide(L)'
;MKLRLGRIERYVLIQQMKSLGVALAVIAALVMLIDFVEVSRGLNSSGELSGGRILGLVMVKSPSVIVQLLPFVFLFGTLGAFVSLNRRSELIAMRAAGVSAWRFVLP
;
A
#
# COMPACT_ATOMS: atom_id res chain seq x y z
N MET A 1 3.02 -21.82 22.93
CA MET A 1 3.77 -21.73 21.66
C MET A 1 4.33 -20.31 21.53
N LYS A 2 5.60 -20.06 21.87
CA LYS A 2 6.19 -18.72 21.77
C LYS A 2 6.59 -18.48 20.31
N LEU A 3 5.80 -17.72 19.56
CA LEU A 3 6.21 -17.16 18.26
C LEU A 3 7.37 -16.20 18.48
N ARG A 4 8.59 -16.72 18.61
CA ARG A 4 9.80 -15.90 18.52
C ARG A 4 10.09 -15.71 17.04
N LEU A 5 9.51 -14.66 16.46
CA LEU A 5 9.84 -14.20 15.11
C LEU A 5 11.37 -14.06 15.00
N GLY A 6 11.96 -14.82 14.10
CA GLY A 6 13.38 -14.71 13.76
C GLY A 6 13.70 -13.35 13.16
N ARG A 7 14.98 -12.96 13.19
CA ARG A 7 15.42 -11.68 12.59
C ARG A 7 15.08 -11.58 11.09
N ILE A 8 15.08 -12.71 10.39
CA ILE A 8 14.75 -12.80 8.96
C ILE A 8 13.26 -12.55 8.72
N GLU A 9 12.37 -13.21 9.48
CA GLU A 9 10.92 -13.02 9.37
C GLU A 9 10.53 -11.57 9.65
N ARG A 10 11.08 -10.98 10.72
CA ARG A 10 10.86 -9.57 11.03
C ARG A 10 11.34 -8.63 9.92
N TYR A 11 12.47 -8.94 9.29
CA TYR A 11 13.00 -8.16 8.20
C TYR A 11 12.09 -8.24 6.96
N VAL A 12 11.65 -9.43 6.58
CA VAL A 12 10.71 -9.64 5.46
C VAL A 12 9.38 -8.95 5.74
N LEU A 13 8.84 -9.05 6.97
CA LEU A 13 7.63 -8.34 7.38
C LEU A 13 7.77 -6.83 7.28
N ILE A 14 8.89 -6.26 7.74
CA ILE A 14 9.12 -4.81 7.64
C ILE A 14 9.21 -4.38 6.17
N GLN A 15 9.91 -5.15 5.34
CA GLN A 15 9.98 -4.86 3.90
C GLN A 15 8.59 -4.95 3.26
N GLN A 16 7.80 -5.95 3.66
CA GLN A 16 6.44 -6.15 3.17
C GLN A 16 5.52 -4.99 3.55
N MET A 17 5.59 -4.54 4.81
CA MET A 17 4.83 -3.39 5.32
C MET A 17 5.24 -2.08 4.64
N LYS A 18 6.54 -1.88 4.37
CA LYS A 18 7.01 -0.70 3.62
C LYS A 18 6.42 -0.68 2.21
N SER A 19 6.49 -1.79 1.48
CA SER A 19 5.94 -1.86 0.12
C SER A 19 4.42 -1.72 0.09
N LEU A 20 3.70 -2.27 1.08
CA LEU A 20 2.27 -2.05 1.24
C LEU A 20 1.95 -0.57 1.52
N GLY A 21 2.71 0.08 2.39
CA GLY A 21 2.56 1.51 2.67
C GLY A 21 2.77 2.37 1.43
N VAL A 22 3.76 2.04 0.59
CA VAL A 22 3.98 2.72 -0.69
C VAL A 22 2.82 2.49 -1.66
N ALA A 23 2.37 1.25 -1.82
CA ALA A 23 1.24 0.93 -2.71
C ALA A 23 -0.06 1.63 -2.26
N LEU A 24 -0.33 1.64 -0.95
CA LEU A 24 -1.46 2.35 -0.37
C LEU A 24 -1.36 3.86 -0.61
N ALA A 25 -0.19 4.46 -0.39
CA ALA A 25 0.02 5.89 -0.61
C ALA A 25 -0.21 6.28 -2.07
N VAL A 26 0.31 5.48 -3.01
CA VAL A 26 0.12 5.74 -4.45
C VAL A 26 -1.36 5.64 -4.83
N ILE A 27 -2.04 4.57 -4.44
CA ILE A 27 -3.47 4.38 -4.75
C ILE A 27 -4.33 5.46 -4.09
N ALA A 28 -4.08 5.76 -2.80
CA ALA A 28 -4.79 6.81 -2.08
C ALA A 28 -4.60 8.18 -2.73
N ALA A 29 -3.37 8.53 -3.13
CA ALA A 29 -3.09 9.79 -3.82
C ALA A 29 -3.83 9.89 -5.15
N LEU A 30 -3.86 8.81 -5.94
CA LEU A 30 -4.59 8.77 -7.21
C LEU A 30 -6.10 8.94 -6.99
N VAL A 31 -6.69 8.20 -6.04
CA VAL A 31 -8.11 8.28 -5.71
C VAL A 31 -8.47 9.70 -5.24
N MET A 32 -7.72 10.25 -4.29
CA MET A 32 -7.98 11.59 -3.76
C MET A 32 -7.83 12.67 -4.83
N LEU A 33 -6.87 12.54 -5.76
CA LEU A 33 -6.72 13.45 -6.88
C LEU A 33 -7.91 13.39 -7.83
N ILE A 34 -8.36 12.17 -8.18
CA ILE A 34 -9.53 11.96 -9.04
C ILE A 34 -10.78 12.55 -8.39
N ASP A 35 -11.04 12.23 -7.12
CA ASP A 35 -12.18 12.74 -6.37
C ASP A 35 -12.15 14.27 -6.24
N PHE A 36 -10.98 14.86 -6.01
CA PHE A 36 -10.82 16.31 -5.94
C PHE A 36 -11.17 16.98 -7.27
N VAL A 37 -10.71 16.42 -8.38
CA VAL A 37 -11.03 16.93 -9.73
C VAL A 37 -12.52 16.74 -10.05
N GLU A 38 -13.11 15.62 -9.68
CA GLU A 38 -14.54 15.34 -9.88
C GLU A 38 -15.43 16.33 -9.12
N VAL A 39 -15.17 16.51 -7.82
CA VAL A 39 -15.90 17.45 -6.97
C VAL A 39 -15.71 18.88 -7.46
N SER A 40 -14.48 19.28 -7.83
CA SER A 40 -14.21 20.61 -8.37
C SER A 40 -15.04 20.92 -9.63
N ARG A 41 -15.15 19.95 -10.55
CA ARG A 41 -15.97 20.11 -11.77
C ARG A 41 -17.46 20.17 -11.47
N GLY A 42 -17.95 19.38 -10.52
CA GLY A 42 -19.37 19.35 -10.15
C GLY A 42 -19.87 20.61 -9.46
N LEU A 43 -18.98 21.40 -8.85
CA LEU A 43 -19.37 22.59 -8.07
C LEU A 43 -19.40 23.88 -8.89
N ASN A 44 -18.70 23.92 -10.03
CA ASN A 44 -18.79 25.03 -10.98
C ASN A 44 -20.22 25.26 -11.52
N SER A 45 -21.15 24.32 -11.31
CA SER A 45 -22.57 24.45 -11.67
C SER A 45 -23.49 24.90 -10.53
N SER A 46 -23.03 24.88 -9.26
CA SER A 46 -23.92 24.98 -8.07
C SER A 46 -23.47 25.95 -6.96
N GLY A 47 -22.34 26.65 -7.10
CA GLY A 47 -21.91 27.71 -6.18
C GLY A 47 -20.44 27.64 -5.75
N GLU A 48 -19.88 28.79 -5.37
CA GLU A 48 -18.46 28.96 -5.01
C GLU A 48 -18.12 28.29 -3.66
N LEU A 49 -17.74 27.02 -3.71
CA LEU A 49 -17.12 26.32 -2.58
C LEU A 49 -15.61 26.55 -2.59
N SER A 50 -15.08 27.10 -1.50
CA SER A 50 -13.63 27.24 -1.28
C SER A 50 -12.90 25.90 -1.42
N GLY A 51 -11.72 25.89 -2.08
CA GLY A 51 -10.91 24.68 -2.29
C GLY A 51 -10.58 23.91 -1.01
N GLY A 52 -10.51 24.58 0.13
CA GLY A 52 -10.34 23.93 1.45
C GLY A 52 -11.54 23.06 1.85
N ARG A 53 -12.78 23.46 1.50
CA ARG A 53 -13.98 22.64 1.74
C ARG A 53 -14.03 21.45 0.80
N ILE A 54 -13.56 21.60 -0.45
CA ILE A 54 -13.46 20.49 -1.41
C ILE A 54 -12.48 19.44 -0.87
N LEU A 55 -11.30 19.84 -0.39
CA LEU A 55 -10.36 18.93 0.27
C LEU A 55 -10.97 18.22 1.49
N GLY A 56 -11.72 18.95 2.33
CA GLY A 56 -12.44 18.37 3.46
C GLY A 56 -13.45 17.30 3.03
N LEU A 57 -14.20 17.55 1.95
CA LEU A 57 -15.17 16.59 1.41
C LEU A 57 -14.48 15.33 0.84
N VAL A 58 -13.40 15.53 0.07
CA VAL A 58 -12.58 14.43 -0.49
C VAL A 58 -12.02 13.56 0.62
N MET A 59 -11.48 14.16 1.69
CA MET A 59 -10.96 13.43 2.85
C MET A 59 -11.99 12.51 3.53
N VAL A 60 -13.28 12.86 3.48
CA VAL A 60 -14.37 12.05 4.06
C VAL A 60 -14.89 11.00 3.06
N LYS A 61 -14.99 11.33 1.77
CA LYS A 61 -15.51 10.44 0.72
C LYS A 61 -14.50 9.36 0.30
N SER A 62 -13.28 9.77 -0.01
CA SER A 62 -12.23 8.93 -0.63
C SER A 62 -11.85 7.66 0.15
N PRO A 63 -11.86 7.62 1.50
CA PRO A 63 -11.51 6.41 2.25
C PRO A 63 -12.34 5.18 1.85
N SER A 64 -13.62 5.35 1.52
CA SER A 64 -14.48 4.25 1.08
C SER A 64 -13.98 3.56 -0.19
N VAL A 65 -13.53 4.36 -1.17
CA VAL A 65 -12.97 3.88 -2.44
C VAL A 65 -11.60 3.25 -2.19
N ILE A 66 -10.77 3.85 -1.33
CA ILE A 66 -9.47 3.28 -0.94
C ILE A 66 -9.64 1.89 -0.31
N VAL A 67 -10.64 1.70 0.55
CA VAL A 67 -10.97 0.40 1.16
C VAL A 67 -11.37 -0.63 0.09
N GLN A 68 -12.18 -0.24 -0.89
CA GLN A 68 -12.54 -1.12 -2.01
C GLN A 68 -11.32 -1.52 -2.86
N LEU A 69 -10.31 -0.65 -2.94
CA LEU A 69 -9.07 -0.91 -3.69
C LEU A 69 -7.98 -1.61 -2.86
N LEU A 70 -8.25 -2.01 -1.61
CA LEU A 70 -7.30 -2.77 -0.80
C LEU A 70 -6.76 -4.04 -1.48
N PRO A 71 -7.54 -4.83 -2.24
CA PRO A 71 -6.99 -5.99 -2.95
C PRO A 71 -5.83 -5.62 -3.89
N PHE A 72 -5.89 -4.45 -4.53
CA PHE A 72 -4.80 -3.95 -5.38
C PHE A 72 -3.61 -3.45 -4.58
N VAL A 73 -3.86 -2.78 -3.44
CA VAL A 73 -2.80 -2.38 -2.50
C VAL A 73 -2.01 -3.61 -2.06
N PHE A 74 -2.70 -4.69 -1.67
CA PHE A 74 -2.06 -5.94 -1.29
C PHE A 74 -1.33 -6.60 -2.46
N LEU A 75 -1.95 -6.66 -3.65
CA LEU A 75 -1.32 -7.23 -4.84
C LEU A 75 -0.02 -6.51 -5.21
N PHE A 76 -0.07 -5.19 -5.42
CA PHE A 76 1.11 -4.43 -5.84
C PHE A 76 2.14 -4.27 -4.72
N GLY A 77 1.70 -4.15 -3.47
CA GLY A 77 2.60 -4.09 -2.32
C GLY A 77 3.35 -5.39 -2.06
N THR A 78 2.69 -6.55 -2.20
CA THR A 78 3.35 -7.87 -2.09
C THR A 78 4.32 -8.09 -3.23
N LEU A 79 3.89 -7.88 -4.47
CA LEU A 79 4.78 -7.95 -5.64
C LEU A 79 5.99 -7.02 -5.49
N GLY A 80 5.77 -5.77 -5.09
CA GLY A 80 6.84 -4.79 -4.87
C GLY A 80 7.86 -5.23 -3.82
N ALA A 81 7.41 -5.83 -2.71
CA ALA A 81 8.29 -6.35 -1.67
C ALA A 81 9.16 -7.51 -2.19
N PHE A 82 8.52 -8.52 -2.81
CA PHE A 82 9.24 -9.68 -3.33
C PHE A 82 10.18 -9.33 -4.47
N VAL A 83 9.78 -8.41 -5.37
CA VAL A 83 10.67 -7.88 -6.42
C VAL A 83 11.87 -7.18 -5.79
N SER A 84 11.67 -6.37 -4.75
CA SER A 84 12.79 -5.68 -4.07
C SER A 84 13.77 -6.67 -3.42
N LEU A 85 13.27 -7.68 -2.71
CA LEU A 85 14.08 -8.73 -2.11
C LEU A 85 14.81 -9.57 -3.17
N ASN A 86 14.16 -9.85 -4.30
CA ASN A 86 14.74 -10.59 -5.41
C ASN A 86 15.87 -9.81 -6.10
N ARG A 87 15.66 -8.51 -6.38
CA ARG A 87 16.69 -7.64 -7.02
C ARG A 87 17.96 -7.48 -6.18
N ARG A 88 17.86 -7.67 -4.86
CA ARG A 88 19.01 -7.66 -3.94
C ARG A 88 19.61 -9.06 -3.70
N SER A 89 19.10 -10.08 -4.39
CA SER A 89 19.45 -11.50 -4.21
C SER A 89 19.22 -12.01 -2.78
N GLU A 90 18.40 -11.32 -1.98
CA GLU A 90 18.17 -11.66 -0.57
C GLU A 90 17.35 -12.95 -0.45
N LEU A 91 16.35 -13.15 -1.32
CA LEU A 91 15.58 -14.40 -1.36
C LEU A 91 16.46 -15.60 -1.72
N ILE A 92 17.39 -15.42 -2.66
CA ILE A 92 18.30 -16.47 -3.09
C ILE A 92 19.28 -16.81 -1.97
N ALA A 93 19.87 -15.79 -1.32
CA ALA A 93 20.77 -15.96 -0.19
C ALA A 93 20.09 -16.68 0.99
N MET A 94 18.86 -16.31 1.33
CA MET A 94 18.07 -16.99 2.36
C MET A 94 17.84 -18.47 2.04
N ARG A 95 17.48 -18.79 0.79
CA ARG A 95 17.30 -20.18 0.36
C ARG A 95 18.60 -20.98 0.37
N ALA A 96 19.72 -20.38 -0.03
CA ALA A 96 21.04 -21.02 0.04
C ALA A 96 21.47 -21.31 1.49
N ALA A 97 21.05 -20.47 2.45
CA ALA A 97 21.25 -20.68 3.88
C ALA A 97 20.29 -21.72 4.50
N GLY A 98 19.48 -22.42 3.70
CA GLY A 98 18.55 -23.46 4.18
C GLY A 98 17.24 -22.91 4.74
N VAL A 99 16.92 -21.63 4.55
CA VAL A 99 15.63 -21.06 4.96
C VAL A 99 14.53 -21.58 4.03
N SER A 100 13.50 -22.20 4.60
CA SER A 100 12.36 -22.70 3.84
C SER A 100 11.55 -21.56 3.21
N ALA A 101 10.97 -21.81 2.04
CA ALA A 101 10.17 -20.81 1.33
C ALA A 101 8.96 -20.33 2.14
N TRP A 102 8.35 -21.24 2.90
CA TRP A 102 7.20 -20.95 3.76
C TRP A 102 7.47 -19.85 4.79
N ARG A 103 8.71 -19.74 5.25
CA ARG A 103 9.12 -18.81 6.30
C ARG A 103 9.12 -17.34 5.86
N PHE A 104 9.13 -17.08 4.55
CA PHE A 104 9.01 -15.74 4.01
C PHE A 104 7.73 -15.53 3.17
N VAL A 105 7.01 -16.60 2.80
CA VAL A 105 5.66 -16.52 2.20
C VAL A 105 4.59 -16.29 3.27
N LEU A 106 4.76 -16.91 4.45
CA LEU A 106 3.93 -16.71 5.65
C LEU A 106 4.86 -16.34 6.83
N PRO A 107 5.50 -15.16 6.77
CA PRO A 107 6.44 -14.71 7.81
C PRO A 107 5.74 -14.29 9.11
#